data_AF-A0A0H4C6K0-F1
#
_entry.id   AF-A0A0H4C6K0-F1
#
_cell.length_a   1.000
_cell.length_b   1.000
_cell.length_c   1.000
_cell.angle_alpha   90.00
_cell.angle_beta   90.00
_cell.angle_gamma   90.00
#
_symmetry.space_group_name_H-M   'P 1'
#
loop_
_entity.id
_entity.type
_entity.pdbx_description
1 polymer ?
#
loop_
_entity_poly.entity_id
_entity_poly.type
_entity_poly.pdbx_seq_one_letter_code
_entity_poly.pdbx_strand_id
1 'polypeptide(L)'
;MDAYDEDPRGPQGPDGSAGTRLPDTPPGSAPPPDAAAAAASVPTPAPVPRTGVAALSPRYQIGAALALAVVAVAACVHLLMVFLSLAPANTVTKQHGKAIEEWVYPEFEQNWKLFAPNPLQQNIAVQVRAEVRMRDGGLRTTGWTDLSAQDGAAIDGNLAPSHTQQNLLRRAWDFFTATHGTDNRPVGMRGSLSEQYLRRIVVMRLYRDDPTSREGVIQRVQVRSSTTNVQPPPWSRERVSDKPVYRLLPWWSLTSDEAAGGVR
;
A
#
# COMPACT_ATOMS: atom_id res chain seq x y z
N MET A 1 -35.43 28.01 -37.52
CA MET A 1 -35.40 28.62 -36.17
C MET A 1 -34.06 29.31 -36.05
N ASP A 2 -34.17 30.63 -36.11
CA ASP A 2 -33.18 31.67 -36.45
C ASP A 2 -32.11 31.88 -35.34
N ALA A 3 -30.82 32.04 -35.68
CA ALA A 3 -30.03 33.30 -35.76
C ALA A 3 -29.96 34.09 -34.42
N TYR A 4 -28.80 34.49 -33.85
CA TYR A 4 -27.81 35.44 -34.39
C TYR A 4 -26.43 35.42 -33.69
N ASP A 5 -25.43 35.88 -34.46
CA ASP A 5 -24.04 36.28 -34.18
C ASP A 5 -23.86 37.64 -33.43
N GLU A 6 -22.63 37.81 -32.90
CA GLU A 6 -21.73 38.97 -32.68
C GLU A 6 -22.22 40.45 -32.54
N ASP A 7 -21.60 41.22 -31.62
CA ASP A 7 -20.70 42.39 -31.88
C ASP A 7 -20.10 42.98 -30.55
N PRO A 8 -18.84 43.47 -30.52
CA PRO A 8 -18.22 44.23 -29.41
C PRO A 8 -18.06 45.75 -29.72
N ARG A 9 -17.78 46.56 -28.67
CA ARG A 9 -17.15 47.94 -28.61
C ARG A 9 -17.90 48.84 -27.59
N GLY A 10 -17.26 49.39 -26.56
CA GLY A 10 -16.46 50.65 -26.50
C GLY A 10 -17.03 51.56 -25.38
N PRO A 11 -16.41 52.68 -24.91
CA PRO A 11 -15.38 53.48 -25.58
C PRO A 11 -14.14 53.89 -24.75
N GLN A 12 -13.13 54.37 -25.50
CA GLN A 12 -11.88 55.05 -25.09
C GLN A 12 -12.10 56.51 -24.68
N GLY A 13 -11.24 57.03 -23.80
CA GLY A 13 -11.01 58.46 -23.54
C GLY A 13 -9.55 58.85 -23.80
N PRO A 14 -9.25 60.12 -24.15
CA PRO A 14 -8.22 60.46 -25.13
C PRO A 14 -6.83 60.83 -24.59
N ASP A 15 -5.86 60.66 -25.49
CA ASP A 15 -4.50 61.21 -25.51
C ASP A 15 -4.44 62.74 -25.62
N GLY A 16 -3.36 63.30 -25.08
CA GLY A 16 -2.82 64.62 -25.40
C GLY A 16 -1.90 65.11 -24.27
N SER A 17 -0.69 65.64 -24.48
CA SER A 17 0.09 65.91 -25.68
C SER A 17 1.56 66.06 -25.24
N ALA A 18 2.47 65.66 -26.12
CA ALA A 18 3.89 65.97 -26.03
C ALA A 18 4.15 67.49 -26.07
N GLY A 19 5.17 67.93 -25.33
CA GLY A 19 5.62 69.32 -25.31
C GLY A 19 7.06 69.44 -24.83
N THR A 20 8.00 69.06 -25.69
CA THR A 20 9.44 69.28 -25.54
C THR A 20 9.78 70.75 -25.77
N ARG A 21 10.39 71.44 -24.79
CA ARG A 21 11.31 72.57 -25.04
C ARG A 21 12.15 72.96 -23.81
N LEU A 22 13.45 72.61 -23.84
CA LEU A 22 14.57 73.48 -23.39
C LEU A 22 14.98 74.35 -24.60
N PRO A 23 15.61 75.53 -24.47
CA PRO A 23 16.80 75.85 -23.64
C PRO A 23 16.66 77.22 -22.91
N ASP A 24 17.55 77.83 -22.13
CA ASP A 24 19.00 78.07 -22.17
C ASP A 24 19.51 78.44 -20.75
N THR A 25 20.82 78.36 -20.53
CA THR A 25 21.56 78.72 -19.28
C THR A 25 22.77 79.59 -19.69
N PRO A 26 23.55 80.25 -18.80
CA PRO A 26 23.35 81.25 -17.74
C PRO A 26 24.15 82.57 -18.08
N PRO A 27 24.55 83.51 -17.17
CA PRO A 27 25.56 83.30 -16.10
C PRO A 27 25.37 84.12 -14.80
N GLY A 28 26.03 83.72 -13.72
CA GLY A 28 26.11 84.51 -12.49
C GLY A 28 26.89 83.83 -11.38
N SER A 29 28.22 83.86 -11.51
CA SER A 29 29.21 83.28 -10.57
C SER A 29 29.38 84.13 -9.31
N ALA A 30 29.40 83.49 -8.12
CA ALA A 30 30.20 83.91 -6.95
C ALA A 30 30.34 82.75 -5.93
N PRO A 31 31.54 82.46 -5.36
CA PRO A 31 31.82 81.34 -4.45
C PRO A 31 31.90 81.78 -2.95
N PRO A 32 32.36 80.94 -2.00
CA PRO A 32 31.59 80.25 -0.95
C PRO A 32 31.76 80.88 0.46
N PRO A 33 31.21 80.24 1.53
CA PRO A 33 32.16 79.78 2.55
C PRO A 33 31.90 78.36 3.07
N ASP A 34 32.99 77.72 3.47
CA ASP A 34 33.08 76.42 4.13
C ASP A 34 32.18 76.29 5.36
N ALA A 35 31.41 75.21 5.40
CA ALA A 35 30.94 74.61 6.65
C ALA A 35 30.87 73.10 6.48
N ALA A 36 31.93 72.43 6.91
CA ALA A 36 31.97 70.99 7.08
C ALA A 36 30.82 70.53 8.00
N ALA A 37 29.94 69.67 7.48
CA ALA A 37 28.94 68.97 8.27
C ALA A 37 28.87 67.50 7.83
N ALA A 38 29.63 66.69 8.57
CA ALA A 38 29.48 65.27 8.85
C ALA A 38 28.70 64.42 7.83
N ALA A 39 29.42 63.56 7.11
CA ALA A 39 28.87 62.37 6.51
C ALA A 39 28.14 61.54 7.59
N ALA A 40 26.82 61.46 7.50
CA ALA A 40 26.02 60.56 8.31
C ALA A 40 26.42 59.12 7.96
N SER A 41 27.13 58.46 8.89
CA SER A 41 27.41 57.03 8.83
C SER A 41 26.09 56.27 8.92
N VAL A 42 25.66 55.66 7.82
CA VAL A 42 24.55 54.69 7.82
C VAL A 42 24.95 53.53 8.74
N PRO A 43 24.18 53.19 9.78
CA PRO A 43 24.52 52.04 10.62
C PRO A 43 24.38 50.76 9.79
N THR A 44 25.45 49.99 9.71
CA THR A 44 25.45 48.65 9.12
C THR A 44 24.48 47.77 9.90
N PRO A 45 23.49 47.10 9.27
CA PRO A 45 22.60 46.21 10.00
C PRO A 45 23.40 45.07 10.63
N ALA A 46 23.16 44.80 11.92
CA ALA A 46 23.78 43.70 12.65
C ALA A 46 23.49 42.36 11.96
N PRO A 47 24.47 41.43 11.87
CA PRO A 47 24.27 40.16 11.19
C PRO A 47 23.18 39.35 11.89
N VAL A 48 22.11 39.03 11.16
CA VAL A 48 21.02 38.18 11.63
C VAL A 48 21.60 36.80 12.00
N PRO A 49 21.31 36.26 13.20
CA PRO A 49 21.81 34.95 13.59
C PRO A 49 21.29 33.90 12.61
N ARG A 50 22.22 33.19 11.95
CA ARG A 50 21.86 32.08 11.05
C ARG A 50 21.29 30.95 11.90
N THR A 51 20.06 30.52 11.59
CA THR A 51 19.38 29.39 12.26
C THR A 51 19.31 28.17 11.34
N GLY A 52 19.15 26.97 11.91
CA GLY A 52 19.01 25.73 11.15
C GLY A 52 20.31 25.24 10.49
N VAL A 53 20.23 24.61 9.31
CA VAL A 53 21.41 24.09 8.58
C VAL A 53 22.43 25.19 8.27
N ALA A 54 22.00 26.45 8.12
CA ALA A 54 22.88 27.59 7.88
C ALA A 54 23.76 27.98 9.10
N ALA A 55 23.48 27.41 10.28
CA ALA A 55 24.30 27.55 11.49
C ALA A 55 25.43 26.51 11.58
N LEU A 56 25.37 25.45 10.75
CA LEU A 56 26.36 24.37 10.76
C LEU A 56 27.69 24.82 10.12
N SER A 57 28.80 24.17 10.47
CA SER A 57 30.08 24.42 9.79
C SER A 57 30.00 24.04 8.30
N PRO A 58 30.77 24.67 7.38
CA PRO A 58 30.64 24.46 5.93
C PRO A 58 30.65 22.99 5.48
N ARG A 59 31.46 22.14 6.13
CA ARG A 59 31.49 20.69 5.88
C ARG A 59 30.16 19.97 6.18
N TYR A 60 29.48 20.37 7.25
CA TYR A 60 28.18 19.80 7.63
C TYR A 60 27.03 20.42 6.83
N GLN A 61 27.17 21.66 6.36
CA GLN A 61 26.24 22.26 5.39
C GLN A 61 26.28 21.51 4.06
N ILE A 62 27.48 21.22 3.54
CA ILE A 62 27.66 20.43 2.32
C ILE A 62 27.08 19.03 2.52
N GLY A 63 27.36 18.38 3.66
CA GLY A 63 26.78 17.07 3.99
C GLY A 63 25.24 17.10 4.05
N ALA A 64 24.65 18.11 4.70
CA ALA A 64 23.21 18.27 4.78
C ALA A 64 22.58 18.56 3.41
N ALA A 65 23.22 19.41 2.60
CA ALA A 65 22.77 19.71 1.24
C ALA A 65 22.82 18.47 0.34
N LEU A 66 23.88 17.66 0.45
CA LEU A 66 23.99 16.40 -0.27
C LEU A 66 22.92 15.40 0.16
N ALA A 67 22.69 15.25 1.47
CA ALA A 67 21.64 14.37 1.98
C ALA A 67 20.25 14.82 1.48
N LEU A 68 19.96 16.12 1.52
CA LEU A 68 18.71 16.67 1.00
C LEU A 68 18.57 16.42 -0.51
N ALA A 69 19.63 16.59 -1.28
CA ALA A 69 19.63 16.32 -2.71
C ALA A 69 19.35 14.84 -3.00
N VAL A 70 19.96 13.91 -2.26
CA VAL A 70 19.70 12.47 -2.39
C VAL A 70 18.25 12.14 -2.06
N VAL A 71 17.70 12.69 -0.96
CA VAL A 71 16.29 12.50 -0.59
C VAL A 71 15.35 13.05 -1.65
N ALA A 72 15.63 14.23 -2.19
CA ALA A 72 14.82 14.84 -3.25
C ALA A 72 14.83 13.97 -4.52
N VAL A 73 16.00 13.49 -4.94
CA VAL A 73 16.11 12.57 -6.10
C VAL A 73 15.34 11.28 -5.84
N ALA A 74 15.50 10.66 -4.67
CA ALA A 74 14.77 9.44 -4.32
C ALA A 74 13.26 9.64 -4.32
N ALA A 75 12.77 10.78 -3.81
CA ALA A 75 11.36 11.14 -3.83
C ALA A 75 10.85 11.33 -5.28
N CYS A 76 11.60 12.04 -6.13
CA CYS A 76 11.26 12.19 -7.55
C CYS A 76 11.21 10.85 -8.28
N VAL A 77 12.18 9.96 -8.04
CA VAL A 77 12.19 8.61 -8.61
C VAL A 77 10.97 7.83 -8.13
N HIS A 78 10.67 7.85 -6.83
CA HIS A 78 9.51 7.15 -6.29
C HIS A 78 8.19 7.64 -6.91
N LEU A 79 7.99 8.97 -6.98
CA LEU A 79 6.81 9.56 -7.61
C LEU A 79 6.69 9.18 -9.09
N LEU A 80 7.80 9.17 -9.83
CA LEU A 80 7.84 8.73 -11.22
C LEU A 80 7.45 7.25 -11.36
N MET A 81 7.98 6.36 -10.50
CA MET A 81 7.68 4.94 -10.53
C MET A 81 6.20 4.68 -10.21
N VAL A 82 5.65 5.35 -9.19
CA VAL A 82 4.22 5.27 -8.86
C VAL A 82 3.37 5.80 -10.02
N PHE A 83 3.71 6.94 -10.62
CA PHE A 83 3.02 7.47 -11.79
C PHE A 83 3.02 6.46 -12.95
N LEU A 84 4.18 5.89 -13.27
CA LEU A 84 4.30 4.89 -14.35
C LEU A 84 3.50 3.62 -14.04
N SER A 85 3.35 3.23 -12.77
CA SER A 85 2.52 2.08 -12.37
C SER A 85 1.01 2.30 -12.56
N LEU A 86 0.58 3.57 -12.56
CA LEU A 86 -0.83 3.97 -12.69
C LEU A 86 -1.18 4.44 -14.11
N ALA A 87 -0.19 4.94 -14.85
CA ALA A 87 -0.37 5.49 -16.18
C ALA A 87 -0.81 4.39 -17.18
N PRO A 88 -1.61 4.74 -18.20
CA PRO A 88 -1.90 3.83 -19.31
C PRO A 88 -0.63 3.25 -19.94
N ALA A 89 -0.75 2.05 -20.52
CA ALA A 89 0.37 1.35 -21.14
C ALA A 89 1.10 2.23 -22.16
N ASN A 90 2.40 2.43 -21.95
CA ASN A 90 3.28 3.27 -22.75
C ASN A 90 4.58 2.52 -23.06
N THR A 91 5.45 3.09 -23.89
CA THR A 91 6.70 2.45 -24.30
C THR A 91 7.62 2.13 -23.12
N VAL A 92 7.69 3.03 -22.13
CA VAL A 92 8.52 2.85 -20.92
C VAL A 92 7.96 1.72 -20.05
N THR A 93 6.65 1.70 -19.78
CA THR A 93 6.04 0.62 -18.98
C THR A 93 6.09 -0.73 -19.67
N LYS A 94 6.04 -0.77 -21.02
CA LYS A 94 6.21 -2.01 -21.78
C LYS A 94 7.65 -2.56 -21.71
N GLN A 95 8.66 -1.69 -21.76
CA GLN A 95 10.07 -2.11 -21.76
C GLN A 95 10.63 -2.34 -20.34
N HIS A 96 10.19 -1.55 -19.37
CA HIS A 96 10.72 -1.53 -18.00
C HIS A 96 9.70 -1.90 -16.92
N GLY A 97 8.55 -2.48 -17.32
CA GLY A 97 7.46 -2.84 -16.40
C GLY A 97 7.94 -3.62 -15.18
N LYS A 98 8.79 -4.64 -15.36
CA LYS A 98 9.32 -5.44 -14.25
C LYS A 98 10.03 -4.60 -13.17
N ALA A 99 10.84 -3.61 -13.57
CA ALA A 99 11.55 -2.75 -12.61
C ALA A 99 10.59 -1.80 -11.87
N ILE A 100 9.54 -1.34 -12.56
CA ILE A 100 8.46 -0.53 -11.96
C ILE A 100 7.69 -1.35 -10.93
N GLU A 101 7.32 -2.58 -11.30
CA GLU A 101 6.59 -3.51 -10.44
C GLU A 101 7.40 -3.92 -9.20
N GLU A 102 8.69 -4.24 -9.36
CA GLU A 102 9.59 -4.58 -8.25
C GLU A 102 9.81 -3.41 -7.28
N TRP A 103 9.77 -2.16 -7.75
CA TRP A 103 9.87 -0.98 -6.90
C TRP A 103 8.55 -0.68 -6.14
N VAL A 104 7.40 -0.83 -6.82
CA VAL A 104 6.10 -0.37 -6.31
C VAL A 104 5.40 -1.45 -5.46
N TYR A 105 5.31 -2.68 -5.96
CA TYR A 105 4.48 -3.71 -5.34
C TYR A 105 4.96 -4.33 -4.01
N PRO A 106 6.21 -4.18 -3.53
CA PRO A 106 6.55 -4.59 -2.17
C PRO A 106 5.78 -3.80 -1.11
N GLU A 107 5.58 -2.49 -1.34
CA GLU A 107 4.95 -1.58 -0.37
C GLU A 107 3.53 -1.16 -0.78
N PHE A 108 3.21 -1.13 -2.08
CA PHE A 108 1.94 -0.65 -2.63
C PHE A 108 1.23 -1.72 -3.47
N GLU A 109 0.65 -2.74 -2.83
CA GLU A 109 -0.27 -3.66 -3.51
C GLU A 109 -1.59 -2.96 -3.85
N GLN A 110 -1.91 -2.83 -5.14
CA GLN A 110 -3.16 -2.21 -5.58
C GLN A 110 -4.32 -3.21 -5.50
N ASN A 111 -5.24 -3.03 -4.56
CA ASN A 111 -6.44 -3.86 -4.44
C ASN A 111 -7.71 -3.00 -4.49
N TRP A 112 -8.24 -2.82 -5.70
CA TRP A 112 -9.44 -2.03 -5.98
C TRP A 112 -10.76 -2.77 -5.70
N LYS A 113 -10.71 -3.97 -5.08
CA LYS A 113 -11.91 -4.79 -4.82
C LYS A 113 -12.96 -4.09 -3.94
N LEU A 114 -12.57 -3.07 -3.17
CA LEU A 114 -13.50 -2.27 -2.37
C LEU A 114 -14.43 -1.39 -3.23
N PHE A 115 -13.98 -1.01 -4.43
CA PHE A 115 -14.74 -0.20 -5.39
C PHE A 115 -15.29 -1.04 -6.55
N ALA A 116 -15.18 -2.37 -6.47
CA ALA A 116 -15.87 -3.22 -7.43
C ALA A 116 -17.39 -2.99 -7.31
N PRO A 117 -18.14 -2.98 -8.42
CA PRO A 117 -19.60 -2.80 -8.39
C PRO A 117 -20.31 -3.76 -7.40
N ASN A 118 -19.73 -4.94 -7.18
CA ASN A 118 -20.11 -5.89 -6.14
C ASN A 118 -18.87 -6.21 -5.28
N PRO A 119 -18.65 -5.52 -4.14
CA PRO A 119 -17.57 -5.89 -3.23
C PRO A 119 -17.78 -7.31 -2.70
N LEU A 120 -16.75 -7.90 -2.08
CA LEU A 120 -16.87 -9.25 -1.51
C LEU A 120 -17.90 -9.25 -0.37
N GLN A 121 -19.11 -9.72 -0.64
CA GLN A 121 -20.20 -9.85 0.33
C GLN A 121 -20.27 -11.26 0.91
N GLN A 122 -19.11 -11.86 1.17
CA GLN A 122 -18.99 -13.25 1.61
C GLN A 122 -18.00 -13.40 2.76
N ASN A 123 -18.38 -14.15 3.78
CA ASN A 123 -17.50 -14.65 4.82
C ASN A 123 -16.92 -15.98 4.36
N ILE A 124 -15.59 -16.08 4.32
CA ILE A 124 -14.88 -17.31 3.94
C ILE A 124 -14.13 -17.82 5.16
N ALA A 125 -14.61 -18.91 5.75
CA ALA A 125 -13.92 -19.58 6.84
C ALA A 125 -13.06 -20.72 6.30
N VAL A 126 -11.79 -20.78 6.69
CA VAL A 126 -10.88 -21.88 6.36
C VAL A 126 -10.85 -22.87 7.52
N GLN A 127 -11.23 -24.10 7.21
CA GLN A 127 -11.38 -25.17 8.19
C GLN A 127 -10.46 -26.33 7.82
N VAL A 128 -9.93 -27.02 8.82
CA VAL A 128 -9.03 -28.16 8.63
C VAL A 128 -9.50 -29.35 9.45
N ARG A 129 -9.29 -30.54 8.93
CA ARG A 129 -9.32 -31.79 9.70
C ARG A 129 -8.08 -32.62 9.42
N ALA A 130 -7.75 -33.51 10.32
CA ALA A 130 -6.60 -34.39 10.24
C ALA A 130 -7.04 -35.86 10.28
N GLU A 131 -6.24 -36.72 9.66
CA GLU A 131 -6.20 -38.12 10.00
C GLU A 131 -4.94 -38.38 10.83
N VAL A 132 -5.13 -38.94 12.02
CA VAL A 132 -4.10 -39.11 13.03
C VAL A 132 -3.92 -40.59 13.30
N ARG A 133 -2.66 -41.03 13.27
CA ARG A 133 -2.25 -42.35 13.73
C ARG A 133 -2.08 -42.30 15.24
N MET A 134 -3.00 -42.94 15.93
CA MET A 134 -3.03 -43.03 17.39
C MET A 134 -1.93 -43.98 17.89
N ARG A 135 -1.57 -43.87 19.17
CA ARG A 135 -0.52 -44.71 19.81
C ARG A 135 -0.87 -46.20 19.85
N ASP A 136 -2.15 -46.53 19.81
CA ASP A 136 -2.67 -47.91 19.71
C ASP A 136 -2.59 -48.47 18.28
N GLY A 137 -2.08 -47.69 17.31
CA GLY A 137 -1.97 -48.06 15.90
C GLY A 137 -3.22 -47.75 15.08
N GLY A 138 -4.33 -47.33 15.70
CA GLY A 138 -5.56 -46.95 15.03
C GLY A 138 -5.45 -45.66 14.22
N LEU A 139 -6.26 -45.54 13.18
CA LEU A 139 -6.45 -44.27 12.45
C LEU A 139 -7.72 -43.58 12.96
N ARG A 140 -7.60 -42.32 13.37
CA ARG A 140 -8.71 -41.46 13.76
C ARG A 140 -8.78 -40.25 12.86
N THR A 141 -9.95 -39.97 12.27
CA THR A 141 -10.21 -38.70 11.60
C THR A 141 -10.78 -37.71 12.60
N THR A 142 -10.22 -36.50 12.70
CA THR A 142 -10.73 -35.43 13.56
C THR A 142 -12.01 -34.81 13.00
N GLY A 143 -12.71 -34.06 13.84
CA GLY A 143 -13.69 -33.08 13.37
C GLY A 143 -13.05 -31.96 12.55
N TRP A 144 -13.89 -31.08 12.03
CA TRP A 144 -13.44 -29.85 11.37
C TRP A 144 -13.14 -28.79 12.42
N THR A 145 -11.89 -28.34 12.46
CA THR A 145 -11.41 -27.22 13.26
C THR A 145 -11.45 -25.95 12.41
N ASP A 146 -12.15 -24.91 12.89
CA ASP A 146 -12.28 -23.64 12.18
C ASP A 146 -11.14 -22.69 12.55
N LEU A 147 -10.13 -22.64 11.67
CA LEU A 147 -8.94 -21.81 11.89
C LEU A 147 -9.24 -20.32 11.73
N SER A 148 -10.23 -19.97 10.91
CA SER A 148 -10.68 -18.59 10.75
C SER A 148 -11.43 -18.09 11.98
N ALA A 149 -12.23 -18.95 12.63
CA ALA A 149 -12.88 -18.61 13.89
C ALA A 149 -11.85 -18.40 15.02
N GLN A 150 -10.78 -19.19 15.06
CA GLN A 150 -9.67 -18.98 16.00
C GLN A 150 -8.97 -17.63 15.78
N ASP A 151 -8.69 -17.26 14.53
CA ASP A 151 -8.13 -15.94 14.20
C ASP A 151 -9.09 -14.83 14.62
N GLY A 152 -10.38 -14.97 14.31
CA GLY A 152 -11.42 -14.02 14.68
C GLY A 152 -11.52 -13.80 16.20
N ALA A 153 -11.56 -14.88 16.98
CA ALA A 153 -11.62 -14.80 18.44
C ALA A 153 -10.39 -14.13 19.05
N ALA A 154 -9.21 -14.29 18.45
CA ALA A 154 -7.99 -13.70 18.95
C ALA A 154 -7.83 -12.21 18.53
N ILE A 155 -8.53 -11.79 17.46
CA ILE A 155 -8.61 -10.40 16.99
C ILE A 155 -9.71 -9.63 17.73
N ASP A 156 -10.80 -10.31 18.10
CA ASP A 156 -11.96 -9.68 18.74
C ASP A 156 -11.56 -8.96 20.04
N GLY A 157 -11.93 -7.69 20.15
CA GLY A 157 -11.56 -6.80 21.27
C GLY A 157 -10.07 -6.45 21.39
N ASN A 158 -9.20 -6.91 20.50
CA ASN A 158 -7.77 -6.58 20.54
C ASN A 158 -7.49 -5.24 19.84
N LEU A 159 -7.02 -4.24 20.60
CA LEU A 159 -6.74 -2.90 20.08
C LEU A 159 -5.52 -2.84 19.14
N ALA A 160 -4.63 -3.83 19.21
CA ALA A 160 -3.42 -3.89 18.39
C ALA A 160 -3.09 -5.35 17.98
N PRO A 161 -3.95 -6.02 17.19
CA PRO A 161 -3.68 -7.39 16.75
C PRO A 161 -2.51 -7.38 15.75
N SER A 162 -1.65 -8.39 15.81
CA SER A 162 -0.52 -8.47 14.87
C SER A 162 -0.99 -8.69 13.42
N HIS A 163 -0.28 -8.15 12.43
CA HIS A 163 -0.59 -8.40 11.02
C HIS A 163 -0.59 -9.88 10.65
N THR A 164 0.32 -10.66 11.24
CA THR A 164 0.38 -12.12 11.05
C THR A 164 -0.94 -12.77 11.49
N GLN A 165 -1.43 -12.42 12.67
CA GLN A 165 -2.68 -12.95 13.20
C GLN A 165 -3.88 -12.57 12.33
N GLN A 166 -3.91 -11.33 11.82
CA GLN A 166 -5.01 -10.86 10.97
C GLN A 166 -4.99 -11.44 9.55
N ASN A 167 -3.81 -11.69 8.99
CA ASN A 167 -3.66 -11.86 7.54
C ASN A 167 -3.05 -13.19 7.12
N LEU A 168 -2.34 -13.93 7.98
CA LEU A 168 -1.57 -15.11 7.56
C LEU A 168 -2.45 -16.14 6.84
N LEU A 169 -3.52 -16.59 7.50
CA LEU A 169 -4.40 -17.62 6.96
C LEU A 169 -5.18 -17.11 5.75
N ARG A 170 -5.69 -15.88 5.82
CA ARG A 170 -6.43 -15.23 4.73
C ARG A 170 -5.56 -15.11 3.47
N ARG A 171 -4.34 -14.59 3.60
CA ARG A 171 -3.40 -14.44 2.48
C ARG A 171 -2.95 -15.79 1.91
N ALA A 172 -2.79 -16.80 2.75
CA ALA A 172 -2.50 -18.16 2.29
C ALA A 172 -3.65 -18.74 1.45
N TRP A 173 -4.89 -18.53 1.90
CA TRP A 173 -6.09 -18.95 1.15
C TRP A 173 -6.28 -18.17 -0.16
N ASP A 174 -6.08 -16.85 -0.14
CA ASP A 174 -6.11 -16.01 -1.34
C ASP A 174 -5.05 -16.46 -2.35
N PHE A 175 -3.83 -16.77 -1.89
CA PHE A 175 -2.77 -17.27 -2.75
C PHE A 175 -3.11 -18.65 -3.34
N PHE A 176 -3.65 -19.56 -2.53
CA PHE A 176 -4.11 -20.86 -3.00
C PHE A 176 -5.18 -20.71 -4.09
N THR A 177 -6.24 -19.95 -3.82
CA THR A 177 -7.37 -19.79 -4.75
C THR A 177 -6.98 -19.06 -6.03
N ALA A 178 -6.04 -18.11 -5.99
CA ALA A 178 -5.53 -17.43 -7.18
C ALA A 178 -4.64 -18.31 -8.06
N THR A 179 -4.18 -19.46 -7.57
CA THR A 179 -3.23 -20.34 -8.27
C THR A 179 -3.74 -21.77 -8.47
N HIS A 180 -5.02 -22.02 -8.20
CA HIS A 180 -5.66 -23.32 -8.37
C HIS A 180 -6.93 -23.22 -9.21
N GLY A 181 -7.12 -24.20 -10.10
CA GLY A 181 -8.37 -24.37 -10.84
C GLY A 181 -9.55 -24.71 -9.92
N THR A 182 -10.77 -24.69 -10.47
CA THR A 182 -11.99 -25.11 -9.75
C THR A 182 -11.96 -26.58 -9.34
N ASP A 183 -11.13 -27.39 -10.01
CA ASP A 183 -10.82 -28.79 -9.71
C ASP A 183 -9.75 -28.96 -8.61
N ASN A 184 -9.30 -27.85 -7.99
CA ASN A 184 -8.23 -27.81 -7.00
C ASN A 184 -6.86 -28.29 -7.51
N ARG A 185 -6.61 -28.21 -8.83
CA ARG A 185 -5.26 -28.51 -9.36
C ARG A 185 -4.38 -27.25 -9.38
N PRO A 186 -3.09 -27.36 -9.00
CA PRO A 186 -2.18 -26.24 -9.01
C PRO A 186 -1.85 -25.79 -10.44
N VAL A 187 -1.76 -24.48 -10.65
CA VAL A 187 -1.33 -23.86 -11.90
C VAL A 187 0.12 -23.41 -11.80
N GLY A 188 1.00 -24.14 -12.48
CA GLY A 188 2.44 -23.87 -12.50
C GLY A 188 3.10 -23.94 -11.13
N MET A 189 4.34 -23.42 -11.05
CA MET A 189 5.16 -23.48 -9.83
C MET A 189 4.51 -22.73 -8.65
N ARG A 190 3.81 -21.61 -8.93
CA ARG A 190 3.13 -20.81 -7.88
C ARG A 190 2.02 -21.59 -7.20
N GLY A 191 1.28 -22.44 -7.92
CA GLY A 191 0.27 -23.33 -7.35
C GLY A 191 0.88 -24.34 -6.39
N SER A 192 1.95 -25.02 -6.80
CA SER A 192 2.63 -25.98 -5.92
C SER A 192 3.20 -25.34 -4.65
N LEU A 193 3.69 -24.10 -4.74
CA LEU A 193 4.17 -23.34 -3.58
C LEU A 193 3.04 -22.88 -2.66
N SER A 194 1.89 -22.46 -3.20
CA SER A 194 0.75 -22.02 -2.41
C SER A 194 0.12 -23.18 -1.63
N GLU A 195 0.08 -24.39 -2.22
CA GLU A 195 -0.36 -25.61 -1.53
C GLU A 195 0.56 -25.93 -0.35
N GLN A 196 1.88 -25.97 -0.56
CA GLN A 196 2.86 -26.21 0.50
C GLN A 196 2.75 -25.17 1.63
N TYR A 197 2.60 -23.90 1.25
CA TYR A 197 2.47 -22.81 2.21
C TYR A 197 1.21 -22.94 3.08
N LEU A 198 0.04 -23.15 2.47
CA LEU A 198 -1.22 -23.34 3.19
C LEU A 198 -1.16 -24.59 4.08
N ARG A 199 -0.67 -25.70 3.55
CA ARG A 199 -0.49 -26.97 4.27
C ARG A 199 0.39 -26.80 5.52
N ARG A 200 1.51 -26.08 5.39
CA ARG A 200 2.41 -25.81 6.51
C ARG A 200 1.75 -24.97 7.60
N ILE A 201 0.99 -23.94 7.23
CA ILE A 201 0.23 -23.11 8.19
C ILE A 201 -0.77 -23.97 8.97
N VAL A 202 -1.59 -24.78 8.27
CA VAL A 202 -2.62 -25.58 8.94
C VAL A 202 -2.03 -26.68 9.82
N VAL A 203 -0.95 -27.34 9.40
CA VAL A 203 -0.26 -28.36 10.19
C VAL A 203 0.36 -27.74 11.44
N MET A 204 1.04 -26.59 11.32
CA MET A 204 1.59 -25.88 12.49
C MET A 204 0.50 -25.52 13.51
N ARG A 205 -0.68 -25.06 13.04
CA ARG A 205 -1.79 -24.73 13.93
C ARG A 205 -2.41 -25.96 14.57
N LEU A 206 -2.56 -27.06 13.83
CA LEU A 206 -3.03 -28.33 14.41
C LEU A 206 -2.11 -28.83 15.52
N TYR A 207 -0.78 -28.78 15.33
CA TYR A 207 0.16 -29.18 16.39
C TYR A 207 0.17 -28.23 17.59
N ARG A 208 -0.12 -26.94 17.39
CA ARG A 208 -0.20 -25.96 18.47
C ARG A 208 -1.48 -26.12 19.28
N ASP A 209 -2.62 -26.23 18.59
CA ASP A 209 -3.94 -25.95 19.17
C ASP A 209 -4.88 -27.17 19.19
N ASP A 210 -4.68 -28.19 18.35
CA ASP A 210 -5.54 -29.38 18.33
C ASP A 210 -5.07 -30.41 19.37
N PRO A 211 -5.90 -30.77 20.37
CA PRO A 211 -5.54 -31.77 21.38
C PRO A 211 -5.19 -33.14 20.81
N THR A 212 -5.79 -33.51 19.67
CA THR A 212 -5.57 -34.81 19.01
C THR A 212 -4.12 -34.99 18.56
N SER A 213 -3.43 -33.89 18.25
CA SER A 213 -2.01 -33.92 17.87
C SER A 213 -1.08 -34.40 19.00
N ARG A 214 -1.55 -34.38 20.26
CA ARG A 214 -0.80 -34.89 21.43
C ARG A 214 -1.00 -36.41 21.65
N GLU A 215 -2.09 -36.94 21.09
CA GLU A 215 -2.52 -38.33 21.24
C GLU A 215 -1.95 -39.24 20.14
N GLY A 216 -1.43 -38.67 19.04
CA GLY A 216 -0.90 -39.42 17.90
C GLY A 216 -0.16 -38.55 16.90
N VAL A 217 0.21 -39.14 15.76
CA VAL A 217 0.97 -38.48 14.69
C VAL A 217 0.04 -38.15 13.52
N ILE A 218 -0.01 -36.90 13.09
CA ILE A 218 -0.81 -36.48 11.94
C ILE A 218 -0.20 -37.08 10.66
N GLN A 219 -1.00 -37.84 9.91
CA GLN A 219 -0.56 -38.51 8.67
C GLN A 219 -0.95 -37.71 7.43
N ARG A 220 -2.16 -37.17 7.43
CA ARG A 220 -2.71 -36.37 6.34
C ARG A 220 -3.66 -35.32 6.89
N VAL A 221 -3.77 -34.22 6.16
CA VAL A 221 -4.71 -33.14 6.46
C VAL A 221 -5.65 -32.92 5.29
N GLN A 222 -6.85 -32.46 5.59
CA GLN A 222 -7.79 -31.99 4.60
C GLN A 222 -8.26 -30.60 4.98
N VAL A 223 -8.21 -29.69 4.03
CA VAL A 223 -8.66 -28.31 4.20
C VAL A 223 -9.95 -28.11 3.40
N ARG A 224 -10.84 -27.27 3.92
CA ARG A 224 -11.98 -26.76 3.17
C ARG A 224 -12.16 -25.28 3.45
N SER A 225 -12.81 -24.59 2.51
CA SER A 225 -13.49 -23.34 2.85
C SER A 225 -14.97 -23.58 3.08
N SER A 226 -15.54 -22.80 3.99
CA SER A 226 -16.97 -22.63 4.21
C SER A 226 -17.31 -21.18 3.90
N THR A 227 -17.96 -20.95 2.76
CA THR A 227 -18.32 -19.61 2.29
C THR A 227 -19.79 -19.34 2.56
N THR A 228 -20.10 -18.30 3.34
CA THR A 228 -21.47 -17.83 3.62
C THR A 228 -21.62 -16.40 3.14
N ASN A 229 -22.81 -16.03 2.65
CA ASN A 229 -23.05 -14.63 2.29
C ASN A 229 -23.20 -13.78 3.57
N VAL A 230 -22.63 -12.57 3.53
CA VAL A 230 -22.88 -11.56 4.56
C VAL A 230 -24.37 -11.21 4.51
N GLN A 231 -25.04 -11.34 5.64
CA GLN A 231 -26.48 -11.10 5.68
C GLN A 231 -26.76 -9.59 5.52
N PRO A 232 -27.73 -9.23 4.65
CA PRO A 232 -28.08 -7.85 4.47
C PRO A 232 -28.70 -7.31 5.77
N PRO A 233 -28.57 -6.01 6.03
CA PRO A 233 -29.13 -5.41 7.23
C PRO A 233 -30.67 -5.47 7.21
N PRO A 234 -31.34 -5.36 8.38
CA PRO A 234 -32.79 -5.56 8.47
C PRO A 234 -33.64 -4.62 7.60
N TRP A 235 -33.11 -3.46 7.20
CA TRP A 235 -33.78 -2.49 6.35
C TRP A 235 -33.67 -2.79 4.84
N SER A 236 -32.85 -3.76 4.44
CA SER A 236 -32.70 -4.17 3.04
C SER A 236 -33.76 -5.19 2.64
N ARG A 237 -34.18 -5.14 1.37
CA ARG A 237 -35.09 -6.13 0.76
C ARG A 237 -34.35 -7.29 0.08
N GLU A 238 -33.03 -7.21 0.04
CA GLU A 238 -32.18 -8.22 -0.57
C GLU A 238 -32.32 -9.56 0.17
N ARG A 239 -32.39 -10.66 -0.58
CA ARG A 239 -32.43 -12.01 -0.03
C ARG A 239 -31.24 -12.80 -0.56
N VAL A 240 -30.28 -13.02 0.31
CA VAL A 240 -29.13 -13.89 0.04
C VAL A 240 -29.28 -15.17 0.85
N SER A 241 -28.77 -16.28 0.32
CA SER A 241 -28.74 -17.54 1.04
C SER A 241 -27.78 -17.47 2.23
N ASP A 242 -28.21 -17.96 3.38
CA ASP A 242 -27.39 -18.18 4.59
C ASP A 242 -26.61 -19.51 4.55
N LYS A 243 -27.01 -20.43 3.65
CA LYS A 243 -26.39 -21.74 3.53
C LYS A 243 -24.91 -21.65 3.11
N PRO A 244 -24.00 -22.33 3.82
CA PRO A 244 -22.60 -22.36 3.44
C PRO A 244 -22.37 -23.17 2.17
N VAL A 245 -21.53 -22.64 1.28
CA VAL A 245 -20.97 -23.35 0.14
C VAL A 245 -19.57 -23.82 0.51
N TYR A 246 -19.31 -25.12 0.34
CA TYR A 246 -18.02 -25.70 0.69
C TYR A 246 -17.17 -25.95 -0.55
N ARG A 247 -15.91 -25.50 -0.50
CA ARG A 247 -14.86 -25.97 -1.42
C ARG A 247 -13.94 -26.89 -0.63
N LEU A 248 -14.06 -28.19 -0.90
CA LEU A 248 -13.28 -29.24 -0.25
C LEU A 248 -12.02 -29.53 -1.05
N LEU A 249 -10.84 -29.44 -0.41
CA LEU A 249 -9.57 -29.79 -1.03
C LEU A 249 -9.30 -31.30 -0.91
N PRO A 250 -8.46 -31.89 -1.79
CA PRO A 250 -8.02 -33.26 -1.61
C PRO A 250 -7.28 -33.45 -0.28
N TRP A 251 -7.14 -34.70 0.14
CA TRP A 251 -6.28 -35.04 1.26
C TRP A 251 -4.81 -34.82 0.88
N TRP A 252 -4.06 -34.14 1.73
CA TRP A 252 -2.63 -33.97 1.59
C TRP A 252 -1.89 -34.82 2.61
N SER A 253 -1.10 -35.77 2.12
CA SER A 253 -0.17 -36.52 2.96
C SER A 253 0.94 -35.62 3.48
N LEU A 254 1.36 -35.85 4.72
CA LEU A 254 2.48 -35.14 5.31
C LEU A 254 3.77 -35.94 5.11
N THR A 255 4.88 -35.23 4.88
CA THR A 255 6.21 -35.85 4.96
C THR A 255 6.52 -36.24 6.40
N SER A 256 7.50 -37.11 6.62
CA SER A 256 7.91 -37.51 7.97
C SER A 256 8.30 -36.31 8.85
N ASP A 257 8.94 -35.30 8.26
CA ASP A 257 9.33 -34.08 8.98
C ASP A 257 8.10 -33.29 9.43
N GLU A 258 7.12 -33.07 8.54
CA GLU A 258 5.89 -32.34 8.86
C GLU A 258 4.98 -33.13 9.81
N ALA A 259 4.98 -34.46 9.67
CA ALA A 259 4.29 -35.38 10.58
C ALA A 259 4.91 -35.35 11.98
N ALA A 260 6.20 -35.03 12.13
CA ALA A 260 6.83 -34.81 13.43
C ALA A 260 6.59 -33.40 14.00
N GLY A 261 5.81 -32.56 13.32
CA GLY A 261 5.66 -31.13 13.65
C GLY A 261 6.87 -30.29 13.23
N GLY A 262 7.78 -30.86 12.44
CA GLY A 262 8.95 -30.20 11.88
C GLY A 262 8.59 -29.25 10.74
N VAL A 263 9.27 -28.11 10.75
CA VAL A 263 8.99 -26.97 9.87
C VAL A 263 10.35 -26.48 9.35
N ARG A 264 11.04 -27.27 8.50
CA ARG A 264 12.27 -26.84 7.80
C ARG A 264 11.93 -26.09 6.54
#